data_AF-A0A7J3HPB2-F1
#
_entry.id   AF-A0A7J3HPB2-F1
#
_cell.length_a   1.000
_cell.length_b   1.000
_cell.length_c   1.000
_cell.angle_alpha   90.00
_cell.angle_beta   90.00
_cell.angle_gamma   90.00
#
_symmetry.space_group_name_H-M   'P 1'
#
loop_
_entity.id
_entity.type
_entity.pdbx_description
1 polymer ?
#
loop_
_entity_poly.entity_id
_entity_poly.type
_entity_poly.pdbx_seq_one_letter_code
_entity_poly.pdbx_strand_id
1 'polypeptide(L)'
;MRWLLANFAIGLLVTMMLISAVNGANGFNVLKDDNLMIKLSYPVEAEVESCIKINVEVTTLRAVENLTVILKLTYVADSTLNKFFDKKLIDNVDIDGPELVYSKTLNVCLPTVTKPDPYVKAEVAATYSTIDDSNLYGAFYMLTVRSPTYSQLLSQYNEAKKTIDALKSEISGLKLQIELLNNELDSAREANAVLSAKLFMINKNYEELKKKYEEVLKKYEDLNTQYINLVQDYGSLKGTYEVLMKNYETLQKDYQDIRRDYELVSRELSTLQAFYNDLKVRHSDLQESYGEAVKMIGELKGIADERERNLNILQAMLSQAASEGNIVKSLAAAQAVGLAGIGGYLVYRKKAEKRRPVEKTKEENKVSSSEDSSVKVSEAKQDATSSVDIKITKPLKILSGRRVTIPMKIADELGLKVGDLVRVYKNGEYVIIKPERDHLGPNNGQNLSGPS
;
A
#
# COMPACT_ATOMS: atom_id res chain seq x y z
N MET A 1 1.05 -51.26 30.08
CA MET A 1 2.28 -52.09 30.11
C MET A 1 3.02 -52.00 28.77
N ARG A 2 3.83 -50.95 28.54
CA ARG A 2 4.75 -50.88 27.37
C ARG A 2 5.97 -49.97 27.61
N TRP A 3 6.24 -49.64 28.88
CA TRP A 3 7.19 -48.59 29.30
C TRP A 3 8.10 -49.03 30.46
N LEU A 4 8.45 -50.33 30.50
CA LEU A 4 9.35 -50.92 31.52
C LEU A 4 10.46 -51.81 30.92
N LEU A 5 10.58 -51.90 29.59
CA LEU A 5 11.56 -52.75 28.92
C LEU A 5 12.69 -51.99 28.19
N ALA A 6 12.64 -50.66 28.12
CA ALA A 6 13.68 -49.86 27.47
C ALA A 6 14.92 -49.61 28.37
N ASN A 7 14.74 -49.56 29.70
CA ASN A 7 15.81 -49.18 30.63
C ASN A 7 16.72 -50.35 31.09
N PHE A 8 16.51 -51.57 30.59
CA PHE A 8 17.36 -52.73 30.91
C PHE A 8 18.40 -53.05 29.83
N ALA A 9 18.27 -52.47 28.63
CA ALA A 9 19.16 -52.75 27.49
C ALA A 9 20.43 -51.88 27.44
N ILE A 10 20.47 -50.76 28.17
CA ILE A 10 21.62 -49.83 28.17
C ILE A 10 22.54 -50.07 29.39
N GLY A 11 22.03 -50.67 30.47
CA GLY A 11 22.82 -51.01 31.66
C GLY A 11 23.75 -52.23 31.50
N LEU A 12 23.60 -53.03 30.46
CA LEU A 12 24.35 -54.28 30.25
C LEU A 12 25.47 -54.17 29.19
N LEU A 13 25.62 -53.00 28.55
CA LEU A 13 26.58 -52.75 27.47
C LEU A 13 27.82 -51.95 27.92
N VAL A 14 27.94 -51.61 29.21
CA VAL A 14 29.06 -50.83 29.78
C VAL A 14 29.89 -51.64 30.79
N THR A 15 29.39 -52.78 31.28
CA THR A 15 30.13 -53.67 32.20
C THR A 15 30.93 -54.78 31.52
N MET A 16 30.84 -54.91 30.18
CA MET A 16 31.59 -55.88 29.38
C MET A 16 32.76 -55.24 28.63
N MET A 17 33.49 -54.34 29.30
CA MET A 17 34.68 -53.67 28.75
C MET A 17 35.88 -53.63 29.72
N LEU A 18 35.94 -54.60 30.66
CA LEU A 18 37.07 -54.81 31.57
C LEU A 18 37.35 -56.31 31.80
N ILE A 19 37.65 -57.05 30.72
CA ILE A 19 38.82 -57.93 30.61
C ILE A 19 39.18 -57.92 29.12
N SER A 20 39.92 -56.90 28.68
CA SER A 20 40.81 -57.12 27.53
C SER A 20 41.89 -58.07 28.02
N ALA A 21 41.82 -59.33 27.59
CA ALA A 21 42.96 -60.22 27.73
C ALA A 21 44.17 -59.51 27.10
N VAL A 22 45.20 -59.24 27.90
CA VAL A 22 46.45 -58.67 27.43
C VAL A 22 47.19 -59.76 26.66
N ASN A 23 46.69 -60.05 25.46
CA ASN A 23 47.45 -60.72 24.42
C ASN A 23 48.47 -59.70 23.94
N GLY A 24 49.54 -59.52 24.74
CA GLY A 24 50.70 -58.74 24.35
C GLY A 24 51.17 -59.22 22.97
N ALA A 25 51.60 -58.28 22.14
CA ALA A 25 52.07 -58.61 20.81
C ALA A 25 53.21 -59.64 20.94
N ASN A 26 53.02 -60.82 20.34
CA ASN A 26 54.06 -61.84 20.34
C ASN A 26 55.00 -61.53 19.16
N GLY A 27 56.22 -61.15 19.49
CA GLY A 27 57.31 -61.10 18.53
C GLY A 27 57.66 -62.51 18.07
N PHE A 28 58.08 -62.63 16.82
CA PHE A 28 58.59 -63.89 16.30
C PHE A 28 59.82 -63.65 15.43
N ASN A 29 60.75 -64.59 15.49
CA ASN A 29 61.88 -64.68 14.57
C ASN A 29 61.83 -66.04 13.88
N VAL A 30 62.13 -66.07 12.59
CA VAL A 30 62.31 -67.32 11.84
C VAL A 30 63.71 -67.30 11.24
N LEU A 31 64.54 -68.25 11.66
CA LEU A 31 65.80 -68.58 11.02
C LEU A 31 65.52 -69.75 10.06
N LYS A 32 65.70 -69.57 8.77
CA LYS A 32 65.42 -70.61 7.76
C LYS A 32 66.53 -70.67 6.73
N ASP A 33 66.91 -71.90 6.39
CA ASP A 33 67.78 -72.27 5.29
C ASP A 33 67.11 -73.41 4.47
N ASP A 34 67.77 -73.91 3.45
CA ASP A 34 67.29 -74.97 2.55
C ASP A 34 66.94 -76.29 3.25
N ASN A 35 67.58 -76.57 4.39
CA ASN A 35 67.46 -77.85 5.12
C ASN A 35 66.71 -77.73 6.47
N LEU A 36 66.66 -76.55 7.08
CA LEU A 36 66.16 -76.36 8.46
C LEU A 36 65.44 -75.02 8.63
N MET A 37 64.39 -75.01 9.44
CA MET A 37 63.68 -73.82 9.90
C MET A 37 63.54 -73.85 11.43
N ILE A 38 64.01 -72.80 12.10
CA ILE A 38 63.82 -72.56 13.53
C ILE A 38 62.95 -71.32 13.70
N LYS A 39 61.80 -71.47 14.36
CA LYS A 39 60.88 -70.38 14.69
C LYS A 39 60.87 -70.16 16.21
N LEU A 40 61.14 -68.94 16.61
CA LEU A 40 61.03 -68.44 17.98
C LEU A 40 59.78 -67.56 18.08
N SER A 41 59.00 -67.67 19.14
CA SER A 41 57.88 -66.75 19.42
C SER A 41 57.84 -66.40 20.91
N TYR A 42 57.81 -65.11 21.22
CA TYR A 42 58.06 -64.57 22.56
C TYR A 42 57.34 -63.21 22.73
N PRO A 43 57.01 -62.76 23.94
CA PRO A 43 56.38 -61.44 24.14
C PRO A 43 57.37 -60.31 23.80
N VAL A 44 56.91 -59.23 23.15
CA VAL A 44 57.77 -58.07 22.82
C VAL A 44 58.13 -57.19 24.02
N GLU A 45 57.35 -57.29 25.10
CA GLU A 45 57.53 -56.55 26.35
C GLU A 45 57.47 -57.51 27.54
N ALA A 46 58.22 -57.21 28.60
CA ALA A 46 58.27 -58.02 29.81
C ALA A 46 58.58 -57.14 31.02
N GLU A 47 57.89 -57.39 32.13
CA GLU A 47 58.16 -56.71 33.40
C GLU A 47 59.45 -57.24 34.03
N VAL A 48 60.20 -56.39 34.75
CA VAL A 48 61.37 -56.82 35.51
C VAL A 48 60.93 -57.85 36.56
N GLU A 49 61.77 -58.85 36.85
CA GLU A 49 61.47 -59.98 37.76
C GLU A 49 60.34 -60.93 37.29
N SER A 50 59.77 -60.72 36.09
CA SER A 50 58.79 -61.63 35.50
C SER A 50 59.42 -62.83 34.76
N CYS A 51 58.63 -63.88 34.56
CA CYS A 51 58.99 -65.02 33.73
C CYS A 51 58.24 -64.98 32.39
N ILE A 52 59.00 -64.87 31.30
CA ILE A 52 58.47 -64.87 29.94
C ILE A 52 58.37 -66.30 29.38
N LYS A 53 57.47 -66.48 28.41
CA LYS A 53 57.28 -67.72 27.67
C LYS A 53 57.87 -67.56 26.28
N ILE A 54 58.78 -68.46 25.91
CA ILE A 54 59.41 -68.50 24.59
C ILE A 54 59.07 -69.84 23.95
N ASN A 55 58.25 -69.82 22.90
CA ASN A 55 57.98 -71.00 22.09
C ASN A 55 59.13 -71.18 21.09
N VAL A 56 59.68 -72.39 21.04
CA VAL A 56 60.73 -72.78 20.08
C VAL A 56 60.22 -73.94 19.24
N GLU A 57 60.13 -73.73 17.94
CA GLU A 57 59.78 -74.72 16.93
C GLU A 57 61.01 -74.96 16.03
N VAL A 58 61.38 -76.21 15.78
CA VAL A 58 62.47 -76.61 14.87
C VAL A 58 61.93 -77.64 13.89
N THR A 59 62.03 -77.36 12.60
CA THR A 59 61.46 -78.15 11.50
C THR A 59 62.54 -78.41 10.45
N THR A 60 62.80 -79.66 10.11
CA THR A 60 63.61 -80.01 8.94
C THR A 60 62.80 -79.82 7.66
N LEU A 61 63.47 -79.47 6.57
CA LEU A 61 62.90 -79.29 5.23
C LEU A 61 63.47 -80.31 4.23
N ARG A 62 64.59 -80.93 4.57
CA ARG A 62 65.26 -82.06 3.90
C ARG A 62 65.89 -82.94 4.98
N ALA A 63 66.49 -84.07 4.59
CA ALA A 63 67.25 -84.89 5.52
C ALA A 63 68.43 -84.12 6.15
N VAL A 64 68.67 -84.32 7.45
CA VAL A 64 69.75 -83.67 8.21
C VAL A 64 70.35 -84.69 9.18
N GLU A 65 71.67 -84.86 9.11
CA GLU A 65 72.43 -85.69 10.05
C GLU A 65 73.03 -84.84 11.19
N ASN A 66 73.15 -85.41 12.38
CA ASN A 66 73.81 -84.85 13.57
C ASN A 66 73.26 -83.48 14.03
N LEU A 67 71.95 -83.23 13.89
CA LEU A 67 71.32 -81.95 14.24
C LEU A 67 71.46 -81.63 15.73
N THR A 68 72.05 -80.47 16.03
CA THR A 68 72.22 -79.93 17.39
C THR A 68 71.79 -78.47 17.45
N VAL A 69 70.98 -78.10 18.45
CA VAL A 69 70.44 -76.73 18.61
C VAL A 69 70.67 -76.25 20.04
N ILE A 70 71.23 -75.05 20.21
CA ILE A 70 71.49 -74.41 21.51
C ILE A 70 70.86 -73.02 21.54
N LEU A 71 70.08 -72.72 22.58
CA LEU A 71 69.51 -71.39 22.81
C LEU A 71 70.23 -70.69 23.97
N LYS A 72 70.72 -69.48 23.73
CA LYS A 72 71.37 -68.62 24.71
C LYS A 72 70.67 -67.27 24.77
N LEU A 73 70.32 -66.80 25.97
CA LEU A 73 69.68 -65.51 26.22
C LEU A 73 70.53 -64.71 27.20
N THR A 74 70.82 -63.46 26.82
CA THR A 74 71.64 -62.53 27.61
C THR A 74 70.82 -61.29 27.89
N TYR A 75 70.72 -60.92 29.15
CA TYR A 75 70.12 -59.68 29.61
C TYR A 75 71.18 -58.58 29.54
N VAL A 76 70.83 -57.44 28.97
CA VAL A 76 71.74 -56.32 28.71
C VAL A 76 71.17 -55.08 29.37
N ALA A 77 71.86 -54.56 30.39
CA ALA A 77 71.47 -53.35 31.10
C ALA A 77 72.72 -52.60 31.59
N ASP A 78 72.71 -51.27 31.48
CA ASP A 78 73.75 -50.36 31.98
C ASP A 78 75.20 -50.82 31.70
N SER A 79 75.46 -51.24 30.45
CA SER A 79 76.76 -51.75 29.96
C SER A 79 77.21 -53.11 30.52
N THR A 80 76.35 -53.81 31.26
CA THR A 80 76.60 -55.17 31.76
C THR A 80 75.88 -56.22 30.90
N LEU A 81 76.55 -57.36 30.68
CA LEU A 81 76.03 -58.51 29.93
C LEU A 81 75.85 -59.70 30.88
N ASN A 82 74.60 -60.06 31.22
CA ASN A 82 74.32 -61.18 32.11
C ASN A 82 73.63 -62.34 31.36
N LYS A 83 74.30 -63.49 31.25
CA LYS A 83 73.74 -64.69 30.62
C LYS A 83 72.80 -65.39 31.60
N PHE A 84 71.49 -65.32 31.35
CA PHE A 84 70.46 -65.87 32.25
C PHE A 84 69.82 -67.18 31.71
N PHE A 85 70.07 -67.53 30.45
CA PHE A 85 69.67 -68.81 29.87
C PHE A 85 70.74 -69.32 28.90
N ASP A 86 71.19 -70.56 29.07
CA ASP A 86 72.12 -71.24 28.15
C ASP A 86 71.80 -72.74 28.19
N LYS A 87 71.07 -73.25 27.18
CA LYS A 87 70.65 -74.66 27.13
C LYS A 87 70.70 -75.24 25.72
N LYS A 88 71.21 -76.46 25.60
CA LYS A 88 71.03 -77.31 24.42
C LYS A 88 69.58 -77.82 24.39
N LEU A 89 68.92 -77.69 23.24
CA LEU A 89 67.51 -78.04 23.01
C LEU A 89 67.35 -79.33 22.21
N ILE A 90 68.23 -79.57 21.24
CA ILE A 90 68.35 -80.81 20.44
C ILE A 90 69.82 -81.23 20.47
N ASP A 91 70.11 -82.52 20.60
CA ASP A 91 71.46 -83.06 20.65
C ASP A 91 71.63 -84.25 19.69
N ASN A 92 72.47 -84.07 18.67
CA ASN A 92 72.93 -85.09 17.72
C ASN A 92 71.85 -86.05 17.18
N VAL A 93 70.80 -85.51 16.55
CA VAL A 93 69.69 -86.29 15.96
C VAL A 93 69.81 -86.35 14.44
N ASP A 94 69.67 -87.55 13.86
CA ASP A 94 69.57 -87.80 12.42
C ASP A 94 68.10 -87.88 12.00
N ILE A 95 67.74 -87.26 10.86
CA ILE A 95 66.35 -87.13 10.40
C ILE A 95 66.29 -87.32 8.89
N ASP A 96 65.51 -88.30 8.43
CA ASP A 96 65.49 -88.76 7.04
C ASP A 96 64.61 -87.92 6.09
N GLY A 97 63.96 -86.84 6.59
CA GLY A 97 63.02 -86.06 5.80
C GLY A 97 62.50 -84.79 6.48
N PRO A 98 61.51 -84.10 5.87
CA PRO A 98 60.92 -82.89 6.42
C PRO A 98 59.95 -83.20 7.58
N GLU A 99 60.33 -82.86 8.81
CA GLU A 99 59.57 -83.15 10.02
C GLU A 99 59.71 -82.04 11.08
N LEU A 100 58.69 -81.87 11.94
CA LEU A 100 58.76 -81.00 13.12
C LEU A 100 59.51 -81.71 14.26
N VAL A 101 60.82 -81.49 14.31
CA VAL A 101 61.78 -82.12 15.25
C VAL A 101 61.54 -81.73 16.71
N TYR A 102 61.22 -80.45 16.95
CA TYR A 102 61.12 -79.91 18.29
C TYR A 102 60.03 -78.84 18.35
N SER A 103 59.14 -78.92 19.33
CA SER A 103 58.22 -77.84 19.65
C SER A 103 58.05 -77.78 21.16
N LYS A 104 58.48 -76.68 21.80
CA LYS A 104 58.38 -76.52 23.26
C LYS A 104 58.28 -75.06 23.69
N THR A 105 57.40 -74.81 24.65
CA THR A 105 57.37 -73.56 25.43
C THR A 105 58.40 -73.61 26.54
N LEU A 106 59.35 -72.68 26.52
CA LEU A 106 60.35 -72.44 27.56
C LEU A 106 59.88 -71.31 28.46
N ASN A 107 59.79 -71.56 29.77
CA ASN A 107 59.62 -70.49 30.76
C ASN A 107 61.01 -69.98 31.15
N VAL A 108 61.27 -68.68 30.99
CA VAL A 108 62.56 -68.05 31.30
C VAL A 108 62.32 -66.82 32.17
N CYS A 109 62.94 -66.77 33.35
CA CYS A 109 62.76 -65.68 34.31
C CYS A 109 63.85 -64.62 34.17
N LEU A 110 63.45 -63.35 34.14
CA LEU A 110 64.38 -62.22 34.09
C LEU A 110 65.07 -62.03 35.45
N PRO A 111 66.36 -61.66 35.48
CA PRO A 111 67.08 -61.45 36.73
C PRO A 111 66.55 -60.23 37.49
N THR A 112 66.63 -60.27 38.83
CA THR A 112 66.22 -59.18 39.72
C THR A 112 67.21 -58.03 39.66
N VAL A 113 66.77 -56.84 39.23
CA VAL A 113 67.60 -55.62 39.13
C VAL A 113 67.38 -54.72 40.34
N THR A 114 67.45 -55.29 41.54
CA THR A 114 67.42 -54.52 42.79
C THR A 114 68.77 -53.83 42.99
N LYS A 115 68.93 -52.65 42.41
CA LYS A 115 69.96 -51.69 42.83
C LYS A 115 69.63 -51.28 44.26
N PRO A 116 70.45 -51.57 45.29
CA PRO A 116 70.26 -50.95 46.59
C PRO A 116 70.46 -49.44 46.42
N ASP A 117 69.49 -48.64 46.87
CA ASP A 117 69.60 -47.18 46.86
C ASP A 117 70.94 -46.74 47.45
N PRO A 118 71.67 -45.78 46.86
CA PRO A 118 72.99 -45.41 47.32
C PRO A 118 72.92 -45.03 48.82
N TYR A 119 73.67 -45.74 49.66
CA TYR A 119 73.57 -45.63 51.11
C TYR A 119 74.92 -45.33 51.73
N VAL A 120 74.91 -44.56 52.81
CA VAL A 120 76.09 -44.38 53.65
C VAL A 120 76.21 -45.62 54.54
N LYS A 121 77.29 -46.36 54.33
CA LYS A 121 77.76 -47.40 55.25
C LYS A 121 78.82 -46.77 56.16
N ALA A 122 78.67 -46.90 57.46
CA ALA A 122 79.76 -46.63 58.39
C ALA A 122 80.46 -47.93 58.74
N GLU A 123 81.78 -47.87 58.79
CA GLU A 123 82.63 -48.90 59.35
C GLU A 123 83.47 -48.25 60.44
N VAL A 124 83.37 -48.76 61.65
CA VAL A 124 84.09 -48.26 62.82
C VAL A 124 84.95 -49.40 63.35
N ALA A 125 86.25 -49.16 63.40
CA ALA A 125 87.23 -50.05 64.00
C ALA A 125 87.90 -49.33 65.17
N ALA A 126 87.94 -49.99 66.33
CA ALA A 126 88.64 -49.51 67.51
C ALA A 126 89.62 -50.59 67.98
N THR A 127 90.90 -50.23 67.98
CA THR A 127 92.01 -50.99 68.55
C THR A 127 92.28 -50.46 69.96
N TYR A 128 92.26 -51.31 70.98
CA TYR A 128 92.54 -50.88 72.35
C TYR A 128 93.35 -51.94 73.10
N SER A 129 94.43 -51.53 73.75
CA SER A 129 95.33 -52.44 74.47
C SER A 129 94.72 -52.88 75.80
N THR A 130 94.12 -54.07 75.78
CA THR A 130 93.97 -54.94 76.94
C THR A 130 95.07 -56.00 76.93
N ILE A 131 95.12 -56.88 77.94
CA ILE A 131 96.17 -57.89 78.12
C ILE A 131 96.35 -58.81 76.89
N ASP A 132 95.30 -58.98 76.07
CA ASP A 132 95.25 -59.83 74.88
C ASP A 132 94.99 -59.09 73.55
N ASP A 133 95.35 -57.80 73.42
CA ASP A 133 95.22 -56.96 72.20
C ASP A 133 93.89 -57.15 71.41
N SER A 134 92.80 -56.65 71.98
CA SER A 134 91.45 -56.84 71.41
C SER A 134 91.05 -55.77 70.39
N ASN A 135 90.48 -56.23 69.28
CA ASN A 135 89.96 -55.38 68.20
C ASN A 135 88.43 -55.45 68.13
N LEU A 136 87.77 -54.29 68.16
CA LEU A 136 86.34 -54.18 67.93
C LEU A 136 86.07 -53.58 66.54
N TYR A 137 85.46 -54.36 65.65
CA TYR A 137 85.04 -53.94 64.32
C TYR A 137 83.52 -54.03 64.19
N GLY A 138 82.90 -52.94 63.74
CA GLY A 138 81.46 -52.88 63.48
C GLY A 138 81.18 -52.16 62.17
N ALA A 139 80.43 -52.82 61.27
CA ALA A 139 79.93 -52.23 60.05
C ALA A 139 78.40 -52.14 60.11
N PHE A 140 77.85 -50.95 59.86
CA PHE A 140 76.41 -50.73 59.94
C PHE A 140 75.91 -49.77 58.84
N TYR A 141 74.67 -50.00 58.40
CA TYR A 141 73.94 -49.12 57.52
C TYR A 141 73.55 -47.85 58.29
N MET A 142 73.93 -46.66 57.79
CA MET A 142 73.52 -45.40 58.42
C MET A 142 72.24 -44.85 57.81
N LEU A 143 72.26 -44.50 56.52
CA LEU A 143 71.19 -43.75 55.87
C LEU A 143 71.20 -43.91 54.34
N THR A 144 70.04 -43.74 53.74
CA THR A 144 69.86 -43.69 52.28
C THR A 144 70.16 -42.30 51.75
N VAL A 145 71.10 -42.19 50.82
CA VAL A 145 71.37 -40.97 50.05
C VAL A 145 70.35 -40.88 48.92
N ARG A 146 69.69 -39.73 48.77
CA ARG A 146 68.69 -39.50 47.71
C ARG A 146 68.64 -38.02 47.34
N SER A 147 68.32 -37.74 46.08
CA SER A 147 68.09 -36.38 45.58
C SER A 147 66.91 -36.43 44.58
N PRO A 148 65.78 -35.75 44.84
CA PRO A 148 65.46 -34.94 46.03
C PRO A 148 65.29 -35.78 47.32
N THR A 149 65.29 -35.10 48.47
CA THR A 149 64.91 -35.74 49.75
C THR A 149 63.39 -35.93 49.86
N TYR A 150 62.95 -36.81 50.78
CA TYR A 150 61.52 -37.06 50.98
C TYR A 150 60.75 -35.79 51.41
N SER A 151 61.35 -34.93 52.24
CA SER A 151 60.72 -33.66 52.65
C SER A 151 60.62 -32.65 51.51
N GLN A 152 61.63 -32.57 50.64
CA GLN A 152 61.59 -31.75 49.42
C GLN A 152 60.51 -32.23 48.46
N LEU A 153 60.45 -33.54 48.19
CA LEU A 153 59.45 -34.16 47.33
C LEU A 153 58.03 -33.96 47.89
N LEU A 154 57.84 -34.11 49.21
CA LEU A 154 56.56 -33.87 49.88
C LEU A 154 56.14 -32.39 49.82
N SER A 155 57.09 -31.45 49.91
CA SER A 155 56.81 -30.02 49.73
C SER A 155 56.32 -29.72 48.31
N GLN A 156 57.05 -30.20 47.29
CA GLN A 156 56.66 -30.05 45.88
C GLN A 156 55.30 -30.69 45.58
N TYR A 157 55.04 -31.88 46.13
CA TYR A 157 53.73 -32.55 46.04
C TYR A 157 52.60 -31.69 46.64
N ASN A 158 52.80 -31.14 47.83
CA ASN A 158 51.79 -30.30 48.50
C ASN A 158 51.54 -28.98 47.76
N GLU A 159 52.58 -28.40 47.16
CA GLU A 159 52.47 -27.20 46.33
C GLU A 159 51.73 -27.49 45.01
N ALA A 160 52.13 -28.54 44.30
CA ALA A 160 51.44 -29.01 43.09
C ALA A 160 49.97 -29.40 43.36
N LYS A 161 49.67 -29.96 44.54
CA LYS A 161 48.30 -30.25 44.95
C LYS A 161 47.48 -28.96 45.11
N LYS A 162 48.04 -27.93 45.77
CA LYS A 162 47.38 -26.62 45.90
C LYS A 162 47.11 -25.96 44.55
N THR A 163 48.05 -26.03 43.60
CA THR A 163 47.84 -25.46 42.26
C THR A 163 46.78 -26.23 41.48
N ILE A 164 46.74 -27.57 41.58
CA ILE A 164 45.66 -28.40 41.02
C ILE A 164 44.30 -28.01 41.60
N ASP A 165 44.18 -27.86 42.92
CA ASP A 165 42.92 -27.48 43.58
C ASP A 165 42.47 -26.06 43.16
N ALA A 166 43.40 -25.11 43.02
CA ALA A 166 43.12 -23.76 42.52
C ALA A 166 42.65 -23.76 41.05
N LEU A 167 43.38 -24.43 40.16
CA LEU A 167 43.02 -24.57 38.74
C LEU A 167 41.67 -25.27 38.55
N LYS A 168 41.35 -26.27 39.39
CA LYS A 168 40.06 -26.95 39.38
C LYS A 168 38.91 -25.99 39.75
N SER A 169 39.13 -25.09 40.70
CA SER A 169 38.18 -24.03 41.06
C SER A 169 37.98 -23.04 39.90
N GLU A 170 39.07 -22.60 39.27
CA GLU A 170 39.03 -21.70 38.10
C GLU A 170 38.28 -22.31 36.91
N ILE A 171 38.58 -23.57 36.56
CA ILE A 171 37.86 -24.34 35.53
C ILE A 171 36.36 -24.44 35.86
N SER A 172 36.00 -24.60 37.14
CA SER A 172 34.59 -24.61 37.56
C SER A 172 33.92 -23.26 37.35
N GLY A 173 34.61 -22.16 37.66
CA GLY A 173 34.11 -20.80 37.42
C GLY A 173 33.93 -20.48 35.94
N LEU A 174 34.93 -20.82 35.12
CA LEU A 174 34.89 -20.64 33.66
C LEU A 174 33.76 -21.45 33.00
N LYS A 175 33.48 -22.67 33.47
CA LYS A 175 32.34 -23.48 33.00
C LYS A 175 31.00 -22.78 33.26
N LEU A 176 30.79 -22.23 34.45
CA LEU A 176 29.59 -21.47 34.77
C LEU A 176 29.45 -20.20 33.92
N GLN A 177 30.55 -19.51 33.63
CA GLN A 177 30.53 -18.35 32.72
C GLN A 177 30.15 -18.75 31.29
N ILE A 178 30.66 -19.87 30.77
CA ILE A 178 30.30 -20.40 29.44
C ILE A 178 28.81 -20.78 29.40
N GLU A 179 28.29 -21.41 30.45
CA GLU A 179 26.87 -21.77 30.56
C GLU A 179 25.96 -20.52 30.55
N LEU A 180 26.31 -19.50 31.34
CA LEU A 180 25.60 -18.21 31.36
C LEU A 180 25.62 -17.50 29.99
N LEU A 181 26.79 -17.44 29.35
CA LEU A 181 26.96 -16.82 28.03
C LEU A 181 26.19 -17.55 26.93
N ASN A 182 26.11 -18.89 26.97
CA ASN A 182 25.32 -19.66 26.03
C ASN A 182 23.81 -19.38 26.19
N ASN A 183 23.32 -19.33 27.45
CA ASN A 183 21.92 -18.99 27.73
C ASN A 183 21.57 -17.56 27.27
N GLU A 184 22.47 -16.59 27.46
CA GLU A 184 22.31 -15.22 26.96
C GLU A 184 22.30 -15.18 25.42
N LEU A 185 23.20 -15.92 24.76
CA LEU A 185 23.30 -16.02 23.30
C LEU A 185 22.02 -16.63 22.69
N ASP A 186 21.45 -17.66 23.29
CA ASP A 186 20.23 -18.30 22.79
C ASP A 186 19.00 -17.40 23.00
N SER A 187 18.88 -16.73 24.14
CA SER A 187 17.88 -15.67 24.37
C SER A 187 17.99 -14.53 23.33
N ALA A 188 19.21 -14.07 23.03
CA ALA A 188 19.47 -13.06 22.01
C ALA A 188 19.11 -13.53 20.59
N ARG A 189 19.35 -14.81 20.27
CA ARG A 189 18.95 -15.42 18.99
C ARG A 189 17.43 -15.48 18.84
N GLU A 190 16.71 -15.91 19.87
CA GLU A 190 15.24 -15.92 19.87
C GLU A 190 14.66 -14.51 19.69
N ALA A 191 15.17 -13.53 20.45
CA ALA A 191 14.77 -12.13 20.32
C ALA A 191 15.00 -11.58 18.90
N ASN A 192 16.13 -11.92 18.27
CA ASN A 192 16.45 -11.51 16.90
C ASN A 192 15.56 -12.21 15.85
N ALA A 193 15.21 -13.48 16.05
CA ALA A 193 14.26 -14.19 15.20
C ALA A 193 12.86 -13.55 15.25
N VAL A 194 12.38 -13.21 16.46
CA VAL A 194 11.12 -12.48 16.66
C VAL A 194 11.16 -11.09 16.03
N LEU A 195 12.26 -10.35 16.17
CA LEU A 195 12.44 -9.04 15.56
C LEU A 195 12.43 -9.11 14.02
N SER A 196 13.12 -10.10 13.45
CA SER A 196 13.17 -10.35 12.01
C SER A 196 11.78 -10.67 11.44
N ALA A 197 11.00 -11.52 12.13
CA ALA A 197 9.62 -11.82 11.76
C ALA A 197 8.70 -10.58 11.84
N LYS A 198 8.86 -9.73 12.87
CA LYS A 198 8.13 -8.45 12.98
C LYS A 198 8.48 -7.51 11.83
N LEU A 199 9.76 -7.38 11.47
CA LEU A 199 10.22 -6.52 10.37
C LEU A 199 9.63 -7.00 9.03
N PHE A 200 9.66 -8.31 8.77
CA PHE A 200 9.03 -8.89 7.57
C PHE A 200 7.53 -8.57 7.48
N MET A 201 6.79 -8.71 8.58
CA MET A 201 5.36 -8.39 8.63
C MET A 201 5.09 -6.89 8.45
N ILE A 202 5.90 -6.02 9.05
CA ILE A 202 5.80 -4.56 8.85
C ILE A 202 6.05 -4.19 7.40
N ASN A 203 7.08 -4.77 6.76
CA ASN A 203 7.40 -4.51 5.36
C ASN A 203 6.28 -4.98 4.41
N LYS A 204 5.69 -6.15 4.67
CA LYS A 204 4.53 -6.64 3.93
C LYS A 204 3.33 -5.68 4.07
N ASN A 205 3.00 -5.26 5.29
CA ASN A 205 1.91 -4.34 5.55
C ASN A 205 2.14 -2.96 4.90
N TYR A 206 3.40 -2.50 4.86
CA TYR A 206 3.79 -1.26 4.16
C TYR A 206 3.54 -1.34 2.66
N GLU A 207 3.98 -2.41 1.98
CA GLU A 207 3.73 -2.58 0.54
C GLU A 207 2.23 -2.77 0.20
N GLU A 208 1.46 -3.43 1.07
CA GLU A 208 0.00 -3.49 0.94
C GLU A 208 -0.67 -2.11 1.11
N LEU A 209 -0.22 -1.30 2.07
CA LEU A 209 -0.72 0.05 2.28
C LEU A 209 -0.35 0.99 1.13
N LYS A 210 0.86 0.87 0.60
CA LYS A 210 1.35 1.62 -0.56
C LYS A 210 0.51 1.33 -1.81
N LYS A 211 0.20 0.06 -2.10
CA LYS A 211 -0.72 -0.31 -3.20
C LYS A 211 -2.11 0.30 -3.02
N LYS A 212 -2.68 0.24 -1.81
CA LYS A 212 -3.98 0.89 -1.51
C LYS A 212 -3.92 2.41 -1.71
N TYR A 213 -2.81 3.05 -1.35
CA TYR A 213 -2.59 4.48 -1.60
C TYR A 213 -2.54 4.79 -3.10
N GLU A 214 -1.79 4.02 -3.89
CA GLU A 214 -1.71 4.17 -5.35
C GLU A 214 -3.06 3.95 -6.04
N GLU A 215 -3.88 3.00 -5.56
CA GLU A 215 -5.26 2.80 -6.03
C GLU A 215 -6.18 3.97 -5.71
N VAL A 216 -6.07 4.54 -4.49
CA VAL A 216 -6.85 5.72 -4.09
C VAL A 216 -6.44 6.96 -4.88
N LEU A 217 -5.14 7.13 -5.16
CA LEU A 217 -4.64 8.22 -5.99
C LEU A 217 -5.20 8.16 -7.41
N LYS A 218 -5.19 6.98 -8.05
CA LYS A 218 -5.81 6.80 -9.39
C LYS A 218 -7.30 7.09 -9.40
N LYS A 219 -8.05 6.67 -8.37
CA LYS A 219 -9.48 6.98 -8.22
C LYS A 219 -9.72 8.48 -8.05
N TYR A 220 -8.84 9.19 -7.35
CA TYR A 220 -8.89 10.64 -7.21
C TYR A 220 -8.62 11.36 -8.54
N GLU A 221 -7.60 10.93 -9.30
CA GLU A 221 -7.27 11.50 -10.61
C GLU A 221 -8.41 11.31 -11.63
N ASP A 222 -9.02 10.13 -11.66
CA ASP A 222 -10.20 9.84 -12.49
C ASP A 222 -11.40 10.71 -12.08
N LEU A 223 -11.73 10.75 -10.78
CA LEU A 223 -12.83 11.59 -10.27
C LEU A 223 -12.61 13.09 -10.54
N ASN A 224 -11.37 13.57 -10.44
CA ASN A 224 -11.02 14.95 -10.77
C ASN A 224 -11.17 15.23 -12.27
N THR A 225 -10.86 14.26 -13.13
CA THR A 225 -11.08 14.35 -14.58
C THR A 225 -12.58 14.39 -14.91
N GLN A 226 -13.38 13.52 -14.29
CA GLN A 226 -14.85 13.54 -14.41
C GLN A 226 -15.44 14.88 -13.95
N TYR A 227 -14.94 15.45 -12.84
CA TYR A 227 -15.35 16.76 -12.35
C TYR A 227 -15.03 17.89 -13.34
N ILE A 228 -13.84 17.91 -13.93
CA ILE A 228 -13.45 18.91 -14.95
C ILE A 228 -14.39 18.83 -16.16
N ASN A 229 -14.67 17.63 -16.65
CA ASN A 229 -15.59 17.42 -17.77
C ASN A 229 -17.01 17.91 -17.44
N LEU A 230 -17.53 17.57 -16.25
CA LEU A 230 -18.85 18.02 -15.80
C LEU A 230 -18.96 19.55 -15.72
N VAL A 231 -17.89 20.25 -15.33
CA VAL A 231 -17.83 21.72 -15.32
C VAL A 231 -17.86 22.30 -16.75
N GLN A 232 -17.20 21.64 -17.71
CA GLN A 232 -17.25 22.04 -19.13
C GLN A 232 -18.64 21.78 -19.76
N ASP A 233 -19.25 20.64 -19.47
CA ASP A 233 -20.60 20.30 -19.91
C ASP A 233 -21.64 21.29 -19.36
N TYR A 234 -21.54 21.62 -18.07
CA TYR A 234 -22.40 22.64 -17.44
C TYR A 234 -22.21 24.02 -18.08
N GLY A 235 -20.96 24.43 -18.36
CA GLY A 235 -20.67 25.68 -19.07
C GLY A 235 -21.29 25.71 -20.47
N SER A 236 -21.21 24.60 -21.20
CA SER A 236 -21.78 24.43 -22.53
C SER A 236 -23.31 24.48 -22.50
N LEU A 237 -23.95 23.77 -21.56
CA LEU A 237 -25.40 23.78 -21.35
C LEU A 237 -25.91 25.16 -20.96
N LYS A 238 -25.18 25.90 -20.12
CA LYS A 238 -25.51 27.30 -19.80
C LYS A 238 -25.49 28.17 -21.06
N GLY A 239 -24.49 27.99 -21.94
CA GLY A 239 -24.41 28.69 -23.22
C GLY A 239 -25.59 28.39 -24.14
N THR A 240 -26.01 27.13 -24.26
CA THR A 240 -27.18 26.77 -25.08
C THR A 240 -28.48 27.32 -24.51
N TYR A 241 -28.63 27.37 -23.18
CA TYR A 241 -29.76 28.01 -22.50
C TYR A 241 -29.82 29.52 -22.79
N GLU A 242 -28.70 30.24 -22.68
CA GLU A 242 -28.63 31.68 -22.98
C GLU A 242 -28.97 32.00 -24.45
N VAL A 243 -28.61 31.13 -25.40
CA VAL A 243 -29.01 31.24 -26.81
C VAL A 243 -30.52 30.96 -26.99
N LEU A 244 -31.04 29.90 -26.36
CA LEU A 244 -32.47 29.55 -26.45
C LEU A 244 -33.36 30.66 -25.89
N MET A 245 -32.94 31.31 -24.79
CA MET A 245 -33.65 32.44 -24.20
C MET A 245 -33.75 33.64 -25.17
N LYS A 246 -32.66 33.99 -25.86
CA LYS A 246 -32.65 35.05 -26.89
C LYS A 246 -33.53 34.71 -28.10
N ASN A 247 -33.53 33.44 -28.52
CA ASN A 247 -34.41 32.99 -29.60
C ASN A 247 -35.89 33.09 -29.19
N TYR A 248 -36.23 32.73 -27.95
CA TYR A 248 -37.58 32.89 -27.40
C TYR A 248 -38.00 34.37 -27.35
N GLU A 249 -37.15 35.27 -26.85
CA GLU A 249 -37.41 36.72 -26.83
C GLU A 249 -37.61 37.31 -28.23
N THR A 250 -36.92 36.77 -29.25
CA THR A 250 -37.07 37.17 -30.65
C THR A 250 -38.42 36.70 -31.19
N LEU A 251 -38.73 35.40 -31.05
CA LEU A 251 -40.00 34.80 -31.47
C LEU A 251 -41.21 35.47 -30.80
N GLN A 252 -41.07 35.91 -29.53
CA GLN A 252 -42.10 36.64 -28.82
C GLN A 252 -42.38 38.03 -29.43
N LYS A 253 -41.35 38.72 -29.95
CA LYS A 253 -41.51 39.99 -30.68
C LYS A 253 -42.15 39.76 -32.04
N ASP A 254 -41.65 38.78 -32.80
CA ASP A 254 -42.21 38.41 -34.11
C ASP A 254 -43.70 38.07 -34.00
N TYR A 255 -44.10 37.33 -32.96
CA TYR A 255 -45.50 37.04 -32.65
C TYR A 255 -46.33 38.32 -32.35
N GLN A 256 -45.79 39.26 -31.57
CA GLN A 256 -46.46 40.53 -31.28
C GLN A 256 -46.62 41.40 -32.54
N ASP A 257 -45.64 41.38 -33.43
CA ASP A 257 -45.67 42.13 -34.68
C ASP A 257 -46.69 41.50 -35.66
N ILE A 258 -46.66 40.19 -35.87
CA ILE A 258 -47.68 39.45 -36.65
C ILE A 258 -49.10 39.71 -36.10
N ARG A 259 -49.26 39.72 -34.77
CA ARG A 259 -50.55 40.02 -34.13
C ARG A 259 -51.02 41.45 -34.43
N ARG A 260 -50.11 42.43 -34.48
CA ARG A 260 -50.42 43.82 -34.85
C ARG A 260 -50.80 43.94 -36.32
N ASP A 261 -50.08 43.27 -37.20
CA ASP A 261 -50.35 43.26 -38.64
C ASP A 261 -51.70 42.61 -38.95
N TYR A 262 -52.03 41.51 -38.26
CA TYR A 262 -53.36 40.90 -38.31
C TYR A 262 -54.47 41.87 -37.86
N GLU A 263 -54.26 42.60 -36.76
CA GLU A 263 -55.22 43.64 -36.31
C GLU A 263 -55.37 44.79 -37.32
N LEU A 264 -54.32 45.15 -38.06
CA LEU A 264 -54.38 46.17 -39.12
C LEU A 264 -55.14 45.66 -40.35
N VAL A 265 -54.78 44.48 -40.87
CA VAL A 265 -55.45 43.84 -42.02
C VAL A 265 -56.93 43.60 -41.73
N SER A 266 -57.29 43.22 -40.49
CA SER A 266 -58.69 43.08 -40.06
C SER A 266 -59.48 44.40 -40.14
N ARG A 267 -58.86 45.52 -39.77
CA ARG A 267 -59.47 46.86 -39.91
C ARG A 267 -59.61 47.26 -41.39
N GLU A 268 -58.59 47.01 -42.21
CA GLU A 268 -58.63 47.30 -43.65
C GLU A 268 -59.69 46.45 -44.38
N LEU A 269 -59.87 45.19 -43.99
CA LEU A 269 -60.94 44.35 -44.51
C LEU A 269 -62.33 44.91 -44.12
N SER A 270 -62.48 45.38 -42.88
CA SER A 270 -63.73 45.98 -42.39
C SER A 270 -64.06 47.30 -43.12
N THR A 271 -63.08 48.17 -43.37
CA THR A 271 -63.29 49.39 -44.16
C THR A 271 -63.56 49.08 -45.63
N LEU A 272 -62.90 48.08 -46.21
CA LEU A 272 -63.17 47.64 -47.58
C LEU A 272 -64.58 47.04 -47.73
N GLN A 273 -65.05 46.28 -46.73
CA GLN A 273 -66.45 45.81 -46.67
C GLN A 273 -67.44 46.96 -46.58
N ALA A 274 -67.14 48.00 -45.79
CA ALA A 274 -67.97 49.21 -45.72
C ALA A 274 -68.02 49.95 -47.08
N PHE A 275 -66.88 50.13 -47.75
CA PHE A 275 -66.82 50.72 -49.10
C PHE A 275 -67.55 49.87 -50.15
N TYR A 276 -67.44 48.54 -50.09
CA TYR A 276 -68.18 47.64 -50.96
C TYR A 276 -69.69 47.77 -50.77
N ASN A 277 -70.15 47.89 -49.52
CA ASN A 277 -71.57 48.09 -49.22
C ASN A 277 -72.06 49.47 -49.68
N ASP A 278 -71.31 50.55 -49.46
CA ASP A 278 -71.64 51.90 -49.98
C ASP A 278 -71.69 51.90 -51.52
N LEU A 279 -70.72 51.28 -52.20
CA LEU A 279 -70.72 51.16 -53.66
C LEU A 279 -71.90 50.33 -54.17
N LYS A 280 -72.29 49.26 -53.45
CA LYS A 280 -73.45 48.43 -53.77
C LYS A 280 -74.77 49.21 -53.64
N VAL A 281 -74.91 50.06 -52.62
CA VAL A 281 -76.06 50.97 -52.47
C VAL A 281 -76.07 51.96 -53.63
N ARG A 282 -74.97 52.70 -53.89
CA ARG A 282 -74.90 53.63 -55.03
C ARG A 282 -75.19 53.00 -56.37
N HIS A 283 -74.78 51.75 -56.59
CA HIS A 283 -75.10 51.00 -57.81
C HIS A 283 -76.60 50.70 -57.89
N SER A 284 -77.24 50.34 -56.78
CA SER A 284 -78.69 50.15 -56.71
C SER A 284 -79.44 51.45 -57.01
N ASP A 285 -79.04 52.56 -56.38
CA ASP A 285 -79.63 53.89 -56.58
C ASP A 285 -79.48 54.35 -58.05
N LEU A 286 -78.30 54.12 -58.64
CA LEU A 286 -78.02 54.45 -60.05
C LEU A 286 -78.84 53.56 -61.01
N GLN A 287 -79.03 52.28 -60.68
CA GLN A 287 -79.85 51.36 -61.46
C GLN A 287 -81.34 51.74 -61.39
N GLU A 288 -81.82 52.17 -60.23
CA GLU A 288 -83.19 52.70 -60.05
C GLU A 288 -83.38 54.00 -60.85
N SER A 289 -82.48 54.98 -60.69
CA SER A 289 -82.49 56.24 -61.43
C SER A 289 -82.36 56.03 -62.95
N TYR A 290 -81.59 55.06 -63.40
CA TYR A 290 -81.55 54.65 -64.81
C TYR A 290 -82.91 54.08 -65.27
N GLY A 291 -83.56 53.26 -64.44
CA GLY A 291 -84.92 52.77 -64.69
C GLY A 291 -85.95 53.89 -64.76
N GLU A 292 -85.86 54.90 -63.90
CA GLU A 292 -86.69 56.11 -63.96
C GLU A 292 -86.42 56.94 -65.22
N ALA A 293 -85.15 57.14 -65.59
CA ALA A 293 -84.78 57.83 -66.82
C ALA A 293 -85.31 57.12 -68.07
N VAL A 294 -85.27 55.77 -68.10
CA VAL A 294 -85.87 54.97 -69.17
C VAL A 294 -87.40 55.10 -69.20
N LYS A 295 -88.07 55.15 -68.04
CA LYS A 295 -89.51 55.46 -67.97
C LYS A 295 -89.82 56.85 -68.53
N MET A 296 -89.10 57.88 -68.09
CA MET A 296 -89.25 59.25 -68.59
C MET A 296 -88.99 59.35 -70.11
N ILE A 297 -88.00 58.62 -70.64
CA ILE A 297 -87.78 58.53 -72.10
C ILE A 297 -88.98 57.86 -72.79
N GLY A 298 -89.56 56.82 -72.20
CA GLY A 298 -90.79 56.18 -72.69
C GLY A 298 -92.00 57.13 -72.68
N GLU A 299 -92.19 57.89 -71.61
CA GLU A 299 -93.25 58.91 -71.48
C GLU A 299 -93.05 60.06 -72.48
N LEU A 300 -91.84 60.61 -72.58
CA LEU A 300 -91.49 61.65 -73.56
C LEU A 300 -91.66 61.16 -75.00
N LYS A 301 -91.34 59.88 -75.28
CA LYS A 301 -91.64 59.26 -76.58
C LYS A 301 -93.15 59.16 -76.80
N GLY A 302 -93.92 58.72 -75.81
CA GLY A 302 -95.39 58.70 -75.89
C GLY A 302 -95.99 60.07 -76.19
N ILE A 303 -95.48 61.12 -75.54
CA ILE A 303 -95.85 62.53 -75.80
C ILE A 303 -95.43 62.97 -77.21
N ALA A 304 -94.27 62.53 -77.72
CA ALA A 304 -93.84 62.82 -79.08
C ALA A 304 -94.76 62.12 -80.12
N ASP A 305 -95.04 60.83 -79.94
CA ASP A 305 -95.93 60.03 -80.79
C ASP A 305 -97.39 60.55 -80.74
N GLU A 306 -97.85 61.07 -79.60
CA GLU A 306 -99.14 61.76 -79.47
C GLU A 306 -99.13 63.14 -80.14
N ARG A 307 -98.04 63.90 -80.02
CA ARG A 307 -97.89 65.19 -80.71
C ARG A 307 -97.83 65.02 -82.22
N GLU A 308 -97.17 63.98 -82.72
CA GLU A 308 -97.17 63.60 -84.14
C GLU A 308 -98.58 63.23 -84.62
N ARG A 309 -99.33 62.43 -83.84
CA ARG A 309 -100.75 62.17 -84.12
C ARG A 309 -101.60 63.45 -84.13
N ASN A 310 -101.39 64.37 -83.19
CA ASN A 310 -102.08 65.65 -83.17
C ASN A 310 -101.73 66.54 -84.37
N LEU A 311 -100.48 66.53 -84.85
CA LEU A 311 -100.08 67.21 -86.08
C LEU A 311 -100.74 66.57 -87.33
N ASN A 312 -100.81 65.24 -87.40
CA ASN A 312 -101.52 64.52 -88.45
C ASN A 312 -103.04 64.81 -88.44
N ILE A 313 -103.66 64.90 -87.25
CA ILE A 313 -105.07 65.31 -87.09
C ILE A 313 -105.26 66.76 -87.53
N LEU A 314 -104.36 67.68 -87.16
CA LEU A 314 -104.42 69.08 -87.61
C LEU A 314 -104.32 69.19 -89.13
N GLN A 315 -103.48 68.36 -89.75
CA GLN A 315 -103.32 68.29 -91.20
C GLN A 315 -104.57 67.68 -91.88
N ALA A 316 -105.23 66.72 -91.26
CA ALA A 316 -106.53 66.21 -91.72
C ALA A 316 -107.66 67.26 -91.57
N MET A 317 -107.73 68.00 -90.46
CA MET A 317 -108.65 69.12 -90.28
C MET A 317 -108.41 70.23 -91.32
N LEU A 318 -107.14 70.55 -91.61
CA LEU A 318 -106.77 71.52 -92.65
C LEU A 318 -107.26 71.07 -94.04
N SER A 319 -107.25 69.77 -94.33
CA SER A 319 -107.77 69.22 -95.58
C SER A 319 -109.30 69.22 -95.66
N GLN A 320 -110.00 69.09 -94.52
CA GLN A 320 -111.47 69.07 -94.48
C GLN A 320 -112.06 70.49 -94.43
N ALA A 321 -111.39 71.47 -93.82
CA ALA A 321 -111.77 72.88 -93.87
C ALA A 321 -111.57 73.53 -95.27
N ALA A 322 -111.00 72.79 -96.24
CA ALA A 322 -110.75 73.26 -97.60
C ALA A 322 -111.87 72.90 -98.61
N SER A 323 -112.93 72.19 -98.20
CA SER A 323 -113.93 71.64 -99.13
C SER A 323 -115.24 72.43 -99.28
N GLU A 324 -115.52 73.43 -98.42
CA GLU A 324 -116.71 74.29 -98.55
C GLU A 324 -116.32 75.78 -98.50
N GLY A 325 -116.45 76.49 -99.63
CA GLY A 325 -116.48 77.96 -99.65
C GLY A 325 -115.12 78.71 -99.63
N ASN A 326 -114.41 78.70 -100.76
CA ASN A 326 -113.66 79.85 -101.33
C ASN A 326 -113.85 81.21 -100.59
N ILE A 327 -112.86 82.07 -100.29
CA ILE A 327 -111.54 82.36 -100.90
C ILE A 327 -110.84 83.42 -99.96
N VAL A 328 -109.52 83.61 -99.79
CA VAL A 328 -108.29 82.86 -100.20
C VAL A 328 -107.02 83.45 -99.50
N LYS A 329 -105.97 82.64 -99.30
CA LYS A 329 -104.54 83.00 -98.94
C LYS A 329 -104.30 83.69 -97.56
N SER A 330 -103.38 83.26 -96.69
CA SER A 330 -102.24 82.32 -96.78
C SER A 330 -102.23 81.42 -95.52
N LEU A 331 -102.24 80.09 -95.56
CA LEU A 331 -101.32 79.12 -96.19
C LEU A 331 -99.85 79.21 -95.69
N ALA A 332 -99.32 78.04 -95.28
CA ALA A 332 -98.02 77.74 -94.64
C ALA A 332 -98.06 77.87 -93.10
N ALA A 333 -98.24 76.80 -92.29
CA ALA A 333 -97.78 75.41 -92.40
C ALA A 333 -96.24 75.25 -92.34
N ALA A 334 -95.71 75.30 -91.12
CA ALA A 334 -94.46 74.71 -90.60
C ALA A 334 -94.51 74.92 -89.07
N GLN A 335 -94.62 73.95 -88.16
CA GLN A 335 -94.04 72.61 -88.09
C GLN A 335 -92.52 72.56 -88.29
N ALA A 336 -91.77 72.80 -87.20
CA ALA A 336 -90.51 72.14 -86.80
C ALA A 336 -90.14 72.73 -85.42
N VAL A 337 -89.94 72.01 -84.31
CA VAL A 337 -89.09 70.84 -84.03
C VAL A 337 -87.59 71.19 -83.97
N GLY A 338 -86.95 70.82 -82.85
CA GLY A 338 -85.57 71.13 -82.47
C GLY A 338 -85.56 71.92 -81.15
N LEU A 339 -85.14 71.40 -79.99
CA LEU A 339 -84.33 70.21 -79.70
C LEU A 339 -82.98 70.17 -80.44
N ALA A 340 -82.24 71.26 -80.33
CA ALA A 340 -80.78 71.29 -80.34
C ALA A 340 -80.31 72.58 -79.62
N GLY A 341 -79.40 72.54 -78.64
CA GLY A 341 -78.78 71.35 -78.07
C GLY A 341 -78.01 71.65 -76.77
N ILE A 342 -77.39 70.59 -76.26
CA ILE A 342 -76.48 70.61 -75.12
C ILE A 342 -75.28 71.52 -75.45
N GLY A 343 -75.18 72.66 -74.75
CA GLY A 343 -74.05 73.58 -74.83
C GLY A 343 -73.62 73.95 -73.42
N GLY A 344 -72.58 73.27 -72.91
CA GLY A 344 -72.29 73.25 -71.49
C GLY A 344 -71.72 74.56 -70.92
N TYR A 345 -72.00 74.81 -69.64
CA TYR A 345 -71.16 75.66 -68.80
C TYR A 345 -70.56 74.84 -67.66
N LEU A 346 -69.50 74.08 -68.00
CA LEU A 346 -68.41 73.94 -67.04
C LEU A 346 -67.78 75.32 -66.87
N VAL A 347 -67.59 75.79 -65.63
CA VAL A 347 -66.34 76.46 -65.15
C VAL A 347 -66.49 76.98 -63.71
N TYR A 348 -65.71 76.37 -62.80
CA TYR A 348 -65.11 76.92 -61.56
C TYR A 348 -66.05 77.47 -60.45
N ARG A 349 -65.66 77.51 -59.16
CA ARG A 349 -64.35 77.57 -58.49
C ARG A 349 -64.50 76.92 -57.09
N LYS A 350 -63.84 75.83 -56.70
CA LYS A 350 -62.41 75.61 -56.38
C LYS A 350 -61.85 76.43 -55.19
N LYS A 351 -61.72 75.74 -54.03
CA LYS A 351 -60.72 75.88 -52.94
C LYS A 351 -60.54 77.23 -52.20
N ALA A 352 -60.77 77.18 -50.88
CA ALA A 352 -59.77 77.36 -49.81
C ALA A 352 -60.30 76.61 -48.56
N GLU A 353 -59.53 76.16 -47.56
CA GLU A 353 -58.13 76.42 -47.23
C GLU A 353 -57.45 75.14 -46.68
N LYS A 354 -56.12 75.03 -46.80
CA LYS A 354 -55.31 73.92 -46.26
C LYS A 354 -54.58 74.39 -44.99
N ARG A 355 -54.50 73.48 -44.00
CA ARG A 355 -53.31 73.10 -43.19
C ARG A 355 -52.29 74.18 -42.78
N ARG A 356 -51.77 74.06 -41.54
CA ARG A 356 -50.32 73.96 -41.18
C ARG A 356 -50.17 73.88 -39.64
N PRO A 357 -49.00 73.53 -39.09
CA PRO A 357 -47.97 72.61 -39.61
C PRO A 357 -47.51 71.56 -38.55
N VAL A 358 -46.57 70.72 -38.96
CA VAL A 358 -45.66 69.92 -38.11
C VAL A 358 -44.29 70.60 -38.15
N GLU A 359 -43.50 70.55 -37.08
CA GLU A 359 -42.04 70.77 -37.17
C GLU A 359 -41.26 69.91 -36.15
N LYS A 360 -39.98 69.64 -36.46
CA LYS A 360 -39.03 68.80 -35.71
C LYS A 360 -37.67 69.51 -35.60
N THR A 361 -36.97 69.35 -34.47
CA THR A 361 -35.49 69.23 -34.30
C THR A 361 -35.24 68.91 -32.80
N LYS A 362 -34.30 68.10 -32.30
CA LYS A 362 -32.91 67.64 -32.59
C LYS A 362 -31.77 68.57 -32.12
N GLU A 363 -30.71 67.92 -31.58
CA GLU A 363 -29.38 68.44 -31.12
C GLU A 363 -29.41 69.17 -29.74
N GLU A 364 -28.40 69.13 -28.84
CA GLU A 364 -27.03 68.56 -28.88
C GLU A 364 -26.38 68.27 -27.47
N ASN A 365 -25.33 67.43 -27.46
CA ASN A 365 -24.12 67.34 -26.59
C ASN A 365 -24.00 67.79 -25.08
N LYS A 366 -23.69 66.80 -24.20
CA LYS A 366 -22.42 66.56 -23.43
C LYS A 366 -21.92 67.46 -22.24
N VAL A 367 -21.38 66.77 -21.20
CA VAL A 367 -20.26 67.12 -20.23
C VAL A 367 -20.58 67.30 -18.71
N SER A 368 -19.68 66.74 -17.86
CA SER A 368 -19.34 66.98 -16.41
C SER A 368 -20.38 66.72 -15.29
N SER A 369 -20.12 65.80 -14.35
CA SER A 369 -19.60 66.01 -12.95
C SER A 369 -20.72 66.34 -11.93
N SER A 370 -20.64 66.16 -10.60
CA SER A 370 -19.62 65.71 -9.63
C SER A 370 -20.34 65.30 -8.31
N GLU A 371 -19.60 64.88 -7.27
CA GLU A 371 -20.01 64.78 -5.84
C GLU A 371 -21.08 63.71 -5.50
N ASP A 372 -20.89 62.76 -4.58
CA ASP A 372 -20.33 62.74 -3.21
C ASP A 372 -21.20 63.46 -2.16
N SER A 373 -21.58 62.70 -1.13
CA SER A 373 -22.33 63.14 0.05
C SER A 373 -22.35 62.00 1.09
N SER A 374 -21.37 62.03 1.99
CA SER A 374 -21.42 61.30 3.26
C SER A 374 -22.27 62.08 4.28
N VAL A 375 -22.75 61.40 5.35
CA VAL A 375 -22.74 61.92 6.74
C VAL A 375 -23.20 60.84 7.75
N LYS A 376 -22.69 60.99 8.99
CA LYS A 376 -22.79 60.13 10.18
C LYS A 376 -24.16 60.17 10.89
N VAL A 377 -24.31 59.34 11.95
CA VAL A 377 -24.83 59.61 13.33
C VAL A 377 -25.29 58.26 13.94
N SER A 378 -25.14 57.89 15.23
CA SER A 378 -24.24 58.28 16.35
C SER A 378 -24.29 57.17 17.44
N GLU A 379 -23.46 57.25 18.49
CA GLU A 379 -23.34 56.25 19.57
C GLU A 379 -24.35 56.43 20.73
N ALA A 380 -24.60 55.37 21.52
CA ALA A 380 -24.55 55.39 23.00
C ALA A 380 -24.70 53.98 23.65
N LYS A 381 -23.72 53.61 24.51
CA LYS A 381 -23.77 52.93 25.85
C LYS A 381 -24.92 51.96 26.23
N GLN A 382 -24.77 50.94 27.10
CA GLN A 382 -23.65 50.34 27.87
C GLN A 382 -24.16 48.98 28.44
N ASP A 383 -23.30 47.96 28.64
CA ASP A 383 -23.15 47.25 29.93
C ASP A 383 -22.12 46.09 29.87
N ALA A 384 -21.61 45.68 31.02
CA ALA A 384 -20.42 44.83 31.17
C ALA A 384 -20.71 43.33 31.39
N THR A 385 -19.72 42.45 31.13
CA THR A 385 -19.02 41.62 32.15
C THR A 385 -17.99 40.68 31.50
N SER A 386 -16.84 40.49 32.16
CA SER A 386 -15.79 39.46 31.97
C SER A 386 -15.18 39.26 30.56
N SER A 387 -14.07 39.95 30.31
CA SER A 387 -13.12 39.67 29.23
C SER A 387 -12.20 38.48 29.57
N VAL A 388 -12.06 37.52 28.65
CA VAL A 388 -10.93 36.59 28.59
C VAL A 388 -10.12 36.94 27.35
N ASP A 389 -8.89 37.45 27.54
CA ASP A 389 -8.02 37.88 26.46
C ASP A 389 -7.47 36.70 25.65
N ILE A 390 -8.17 36.30 24.59
CA ILE A 390 -7.66 35.34 23.61
C ILE A 390 -6.91 36.11 22.53
N LYS A 391 -5.57 36.14 22.64
CA LYS A 391 -4.67 36.85 21.74
C LYS A 391 -4.52 36.10 20.39
N ILE A 392 -5.49 36.24 19.49
CA ILE A 392 -5.51 35.54 18.19
C ILE A 392 -4.53 36.20 17.20
N THR A 393 -3.41 35.55 16.95
CA THR A 393 -2.47 35.94 15.90
C THR A 393 -2.87 35.35 14.53
N LYS A 394 -3.46 36.22 13.69
CA LYS A 394 -3.84 36.10 12.26
C LYS A 394 -5.35 35.94 11.99
N PRO A 395 -5.91 36.65 10.98
CA PRO A 395 -7.30 36.50 10.58
C PRO A 395 -7.54 35.14 9.90
N LEU A 396 -8.63 34.47 10.26
CA LEU A 396 -9.06 33.23 9.60
C LEU A 396 -9.98 33.53 8.40
N LYS A 397 -9.77 32.82 7.29
CA LYS A 397 -10.61 32.91 6.09
C LYS A 397 -11.87 32.06 6.28
N ILE A 398 -13.04 32.66 6.09
CA ILE A 398 -14.32 31.92 6.10
C ILE A 398 -14.36 31.01 4.87
N LEU A 399 -14.55 29.71 5.10
CA LEU A 399 -14.75 28.70 4.06
C LEU A 399 -16.24 28.36 3.99
N SER A 400 -16.79 28.25 2.78
CA SER A 400 -18.23 28.05 2.58
C SER A 400 -18.71 26.67 3.05
N GLY A 401 -19.87 26.63 3.71
CA GLY A 401 -20.56 25.39 4.11
C GLY A 401 -20.48 25.05 5.60
N ARG A 402 -21.11 23.93 5.99
CA ARG A 402 -21.31 23.47 7.38
C ARG A 402 -20.02 22.95 8.07
N ARG A 403 -18.96 23.75 8.11
CA ARG A 403 -17.68 23.40 8.75
C ARG A 403 -17.17 24.58 9.58
N VAL A 404 -16.68 24.30 10.78
CA VAL A 404 -16.11 25.31 11.68
C VAL A 404 -14.65 24.96 11.92
N THR A 405 -13.74 25.87 11.57
CA THR A 405 -12.30 25.67 11.79
C THR A 405 -11.90 26.24 13.14
N ILE A 406 -11.53 25.37 14.07
CA ILE A 406 -11.07 25.73 15.42
C ILE A 406 -9.57 25.44 15.51
N PRO A 407 -8.74 26.36 16.04
CA PRO A 407 -7.33 26.07 16.31
C PRO A 407 -7.17 24.87 17.25
N MET A 408 -6.24 23.96 16.93
CA MET A 408 -6.11 22.66 17.62
C MET A 408 -6.02 22.78 19.15
N LYS A 409 -5.23 23.73 19.67
CA LYS A 409 -5.14 24.00 21.13
C LYS A 409 -6.49 24.30 21.79
N ILE A 410 -7.36 25.05 21.12
CA ILE A 410 -8.70 25.40 21.63
C ILE A 410 -9.65 24.20 21.49
N ALA A 411 -9.50 23.38 20.45
CA ALA A 411 -10.25 22.13 20.33
C ALA A 411 -9.88 21.14 21.45
N ASP A 412 -8.58 21.00 21.75
CA ASP A 412 -8.07 20.16 22.84
C ASP A 412 -8.58 20.63 24.22
N GLU A 413 -8.53 21.94 24.50
CA GLU A 413 -9.09 22.55 25.73
C GLU A 413 -10.60 22.35 25.87
N LEU A 414 -11.34 22.32 24.76
CA LEU A 414 -12.79 22.03 24.73
C LEU A 414 -13.11 20.52 24.70
N GLY A 415 -12.11 19.65 24.58
CA GLY A 415 -12.26 18.20 24.46
C GLY A 415 -12.88 17.73 23.13
N LEU A 416 -12.73 18.50 22.06
CA LEU A 416 -13.33 18.27 20.74
C LEU A 416 -12.37 17.56 19.78
N LYS A 417 -12.87 16.55 19.08
CA LYS A 417 -12.18 15.82 18.01
C LYS A 417 -12.75 16.14 16.63
N VAL A 418 -11.98 15.83 15.59
CA VAL A 418 -12.40 16.02 14.19
C VAL A 418 -13.57 15.09 13.88
N GLY A 419 -14.76 15.66 13.73
CA GLY A 419 -16.01 14.94 13.46
C GLY A 419 -17.08 15.14 14.53
N ASP A 420 -16.73 15.69 15.70
CA ASP A 420 -17.67 15.90 16.80
C ASP A 420 -18.75 16.95 16.45
N LEU A 421 -19.95 16.75 16.97
CA LEU A 421 -21.06 17.70 16.83
C LEU A 421 -20.82 18.91 17.75
N VAL A 422 -20.97 20.12 17.18
CA VAL A 422 -20.87 21.38 17.91
C VAL A 422 -22.02 22.31 17.56
N ARG A 423 -22.60 22.97 18.57
CA ARG A 423 -23.56 24.06 18.36
C ARG A 423 -22.82 25.39 18.32
N VAL A 424 -23.19 26.22 17.35
CA VAL A 424 -22.61 27.54 17.12
C VAL A 424 -23.68 28.60 17.39
N TYR A 425 -23.33 29.58 18.23
CA TYR A 425 -24.19 30.69 18.62
C TYR A 425 -23.48 32.01 18.35
N LYS A 426 -24.23 33.05 17.95
CA LYS A 426 -23.72 34.43 17.90
C LYS A 426 -24.09 35.13 19.21
N ASN A 427 -23.12 35.77 19.86
CA ASN A 427 -23.35 36.65 21.01
C ASN A 427 -22.55 37.95 20.84
N GLY A 428 -23.23 39.04 20.53
CA GLY A 428 -22.59 40.30 20.14
C GLY A 428 -21.71 40.14 18.89
N GLU A 429 -20.45 40.56 18.99
CA GLU A 429 -19.43 40.38 17.94
C GLU A 429 -18.76 38.99 17.96
N TYR A 430 -19.02 38.18 18.99
CA TYR A 430 -18.36 36.89 19.18
C TYR A 430 -19.20 35.71 18.66
N VAL A 431 -18.48 34.69 18.18
CA VAL A 431 -19.05 33.38 17.84
C VAL A 431 -18.69 32.41 18.95
N ILE A 432 -19.70 31.88 19.63
CA ILE A 432 -19.54 30.90 20.72
C ILE A 432 -19.79 29.50 20.14
N ILE A 433 -18.83 28.60 20.34
CA ILE A 433 -18.93 27.19 19.94
C ILE A 433 -19.02 26.36 21.21
N LYS A 434 -20.01 25.46 21.29
CA LYS A 434 -20.16 24.51 22.40
C LYS A 434 -20.18 23.07 21.90
N PRO A 435 -19.50 22.13 22.58
CA PRO A 435 -19.64 20.70 22.31
C PRO A 435 -21.10 20.26 22.49
N GLU A 436 -21.64 19.54 21.52
CA GLU A 436 -22.90 18.82 21.69
C GLU A 436 -22.59 17.50 22.39
N ARG A 437 -22.90 17.41 23.69
CA ARG A 437 -22.82 16.14 24.43
C ARG A 437 -24.19 15.51 24.43
N ASP A 438 -24.36 14.42 23.69
CA ASP A 438 -25.59 13.64 23.73
C ASP A 438 -25.89 13.20 25.17
N HIS A 439 -27.05 13.61 25.67
CA HIS A 439 -27.55 13.19 26.98
C HIS A 439 -28.02 11.73 26.91
N LEU A 440 -27.08 10.79 26.97
CA LEU A 440 -27.39 9.42 27.36
C LEU A 440 -27.86 9.43 28.83
N GLY A 441 -29.12 9.04 29.03
CA GLY A 441 -29.74 8.91 30.35
C GLY A 441 -29.11 7.78 31.20
N PRO A 442 -29.45 7.72 32.49
CA PRO A 442 -28.69 6.94 33.48
C PRO A 442 -29.04 5.44 33.52
N ASN A 443 -28.17 4.70 34.21
CA ASN A 443 -28.19 3.24 34.48
C ASN A 443 -27.77 2.37 33.27
N ASN A 444 -27.04 1.27 33.44
CA ASN A 444 -26.77 0.49 34.66
C ASN A 444 -25.45 -0.30 34.53
N GLY A 445 -24.91 -0.82 35.63
CA GLY A 445 -23.97 -1.96 35.59
C GLY A 445 -22.54 -1.65 36.03
N GLN A 446 -22.24 -2.00 37.29
CA GLN A 446 -20.89 -2.13 37.81
C GLN A 446 -20.10 -3.20 37.04
N ASN A 447 -18.79 -2.98 36.84
CA ASN A 447 -17.84 -3.93 37.40
C ASN A 447 -16.45 -3.33 37.59
N LEU A 448 -15.95 -3.44 38.82
CA LEU A 448 -14.57 -3.19 39.19
C LEU A 448 -13.76 -4.46 38.96
N SER A 449 -12.63 -4.36 38.25
CA SER A 449 -11.49 -5.26 38.46
C SER A 449 -10.22 -4.59 37.97
N GLY A 450 -9.43 -4.08 38.90
CA GLY A 450 -8.02 -3.72 38.69
C GLY A 450 -7.15 -4.97 38.53
N PRO A 451 -5.84 -4.79 38.32
CA PRO A 451 -4.97 -5.83 37.78
C PRO A 451 -4.46 -6.83 38.82
N SER A 452 -4.12 -8.02 38.34
CA SER A 452 -3.15 -8.97 38.92
C SER A 452 -2.55 -9.78 37.78
#